data_AF-A0A445EZH8-F1
#
_entry.id   AF-A0A445EZH8-F1
#
_cell.length_a   1.000
_cell.length_b   1.000
_cell.length_c   1.000
_cell.angle_alpha   90.00
_cell.angle_beta   90.00
_cell.angle_gamma   90.00
#
_symmetry.space_group_name_H-M   'P 1'
#
loop_
_entity.id
_entity.type
_entity.pdbx_description
1 polymer ?
#
loop_
_entity_poly.entity_id
_entity_poly.type
_entity_poly.pdbx_seq_one_letter_code
_entity_poly.pdbx_strand_id
1 'polypeptide(L)'
;MENLSKGKTQWQVKLEETDHKNEEKKQTGEVSASSLSASKSTHTFPKKALPTKHGHLPISPTSTSSIFYAFYEAQNSTLPLSRTPLLIWLQGGPGCSSMIGNFYELGPWRVTESLTLQRNHGAWNRIFSLLFLDSPIGTGFSVASTRQEIPTDQNHVAKHLFAAITRFVQLDPLFKHRPIYITGESYGGKYVPAIGYHILKKNAQLHVSQRVNLAGVAIGDGLTDPETQVVTHALNAYYVGLINEKQKNELEKAQLEAVRLAQMGNWSEATDARNNVMNMLRNMTGLATLYDYTKKARYQDYLVEKFLNIAKVKKALGVNESFVYELCSDVVEAALHADVMKSVKYMVEYLVRRSKVLLYQGQNDLRAGVVQSEVWVKTMKWEGIVEFVNAERKIWKVNGELAGYVQNWKSLTNVVVLGAGHILPADQCFCVVVVLDGDGGGGANGGSNSRDGSNNFDGCGGGNFGGCGVDDGDDNNDIRKARIKAHLEANDLLEVVKEDYEVLPLPANPTIAQIKNQKERKARKSKARATLFAVVSKEIFTRIMTIKSTYEIWSFLQNEYEGDERIKGMQALNLIREFEM
;
A
#
# COMPACT_ATOMS: atom_id res chain seq x y z
N MET A 1 -33.46 67.69 26.07
CA MET A 1 -34.89 67.55 25.73
C MET A 1 -34.98 67.86 24.24
N GLU A 2 -35.39 67.03 23.30
CA GLU A 2 -36.13 65.77 23.26
C GLU A 2 -35.95 65.18 21.83
N ASN A 3 -36.00 63.86 21.75
CA ASN A 3 -36.60 63.02 20.69
C ASN A 3 -35.92 62.68 19.33
N LEU A 4 -35.78 61.33 19.18
CA LEU A 4 -35.99 60.44 18.00
C LEU A 4 -34.90 60.47 16.91
N SER A 5 -34.33 59.36 16.42
CA SER A 5 -34.97 58.07 16.11
C SER A 5 -33.96 56.90 15.93
N LYS A 6 -34.40 55.69 16.36
CA LYS A 6 -34.28 54.33 15.76
C LYS A 6 -32.91 53.70 15.45
N GLY A 7 -32.72 52.47 15.94
CA GLY A 7 -32.01 51.42 15.18
C GLY A 7 -31.34 50.31 16.00
N LYS A 8 -32.00 49.15 16.05
CA LYS A 8 -31.63 47.79 16.52
C LYS A 8 -30.15 47.40 16.71
N THR A 9 -29.97 46.57 17.74
CA THR A 9 -28.79 45.87 18.28
C THR A 9 -28.10 44.86 17.34
N GLN A 10 -26.77 44.91 17.30
CA GLN A 10 -25.87 43.91 16.71
C GLN A 10 -24.75 43.60 17.74
N TRP A 11 -24.67 42.35 18.21
CA TRP A 11 -23.55 41.86 19.02
C TRP A 11 -22.55 41.16 18.10
N GLN A 12 -21.44 41.83 17.81
CA GLN A 12 -20.21 41.24 17.24
C GLN A 12 -19.05 42.24 17.40
N VAL A 13 -18.11 41.96 18.31
CA VAL A 13 -16.76 42.56 18.36
C VAL A 13 -15.85 41.47 18.97
N LYS A 14 -15.01 40.80 18.17
CA LYS A 14 -13.59 41.13 17.88
C LYS A 14 -12.69 40.87 19.11
N LEU A 15 -11.82 39.85 19.03
CA LEU A 15 -10.70 39.65 19.95
C LEU A 15 -9.41 39.57 19.13
N GLU A 16 -8.49 40.48 19.47
CA GLU A 16 -7.14 40.67 18.96
C GLU A 16 -6.11 39.89 19.78
N GLU A 17 -4.90 39.86 19.23
CA GLU A 17 -3.68 39.14 19.60
C GLU A 17 -2.97 39.62 20.89
N THR A 18 -1.96 38.82 21.30
CA THR A 18 -0.84 39.07 22.26
C THR A 18 -1.19 39.07 23.76
N ASP A 19 -0.43 38.49 24.70
CA ASP A 19 1.02 38.26 24.79
C ASP A 19 1.35 37.28 25.94
N HIS A 20 2.47 36.55 25.88
CA HIS A 20 3.48 36.47 26.97
C HIS A 20 4.64 35.53 26.62
N LYS A 21 5.79 36.16 26.31
CA LYS A 21 7.15 35.62 26.41
C LYS A 21 7.82 36.05 27.73
N ASN A 22 8.87 35.28 28.07
CA ASN A 22 10.03 35.55 28.94
C ASN A 22 9.98 35.16 30.42
N GLU A 23 10.82 34.18 30.79
CA GLU A 23 11.97 34.44 31.70
C GLU A 23 13.15 33.50 31.38
N GLU A 24 14.34 34.11 31.25
CA GLU A 24 15.64 33.51 30.93
C GLU A 24 16.41 33.05 32.17
N LYS A 25 17.35 32.10 32.02
CA LYS A 25 18.75 32.34 32.46
C LYS A 25 19.78 31.39 31.84
N LYS A 26 20.84 32.02 31.34
CA LYS A 26 22.15 31.50 30.90
C LYS A 26 22.78 30.52 31.91
N GLN A 27 23.37 29.44 31.40
CA GLN A 27 24.66 28.96 31.86
C GLN A 27 25.55 28.60 30.67
N THR A 28 26.63 29.36 30.55
CA THR A 28 27.75 29.19 29.62
C THR A 28 28.62 28.03 30.07
N GLY A 29 28.93 27.12 29.14
CA GLY A 29 30.02 26.16 29.26
C GLY A 29 30.57 25.90 27.87
N GLU A 30 31.77 26.40 27.61
CA GLU A 30 32.58 26.07 26.43
C GLU A 30 32.83 24.56 26.39
N VAL A 31 32.50 23.91 25.28
CA VAL A 31 33.17 22.70 24.83
C VAL A 31 33.46 22.83 23.34
N SER A 32 34.71 22.53 23.01
CA SER A 32 35.41 22.72 21.75
C SER A 32 34.67 22.25 20.50
N ALA A 33 34.86 23.02 19.43
CA ALA A 33 34.57 22.62 18.07
C ALA A 33 35.38 21.37 17.70
N SER A 34 34.72 20.21 17.66
CA SER A 34 35.17 19.09 16.86
C SER A 34 34.40 19.11 15.54
N SER A 35 35.14 19.33 14.47
CA SER A 35 34.69 19.21 13.09
C SER A 35 34.25 17.78 12.82
N LEU A 36 32.97 17.47 13.03
CA LEU A 36 32.34 16.30 12.44
C LEU A 36 32.17 16.58 10.96
N SER A 37 33.07 16.00 10.15
CA SER A 37 32.93 15.96 8.70
C SER A 37 31.53 15.44 8.36
N ALA A 38 30.73 16.29 7.71
CA ALA A 38 29.48 15.86 7.10
C ALA A 38 29.81 14.69 6.16
N SER A 39 29.43 13.47 6.55
CA SER A 39 29.47 12.36 5.60
C SER A 39 28.51 12.73 4.49
N LYS A 40 29.04 12.91 3.28
CA LYS A 40 28.25 13.18 2.09
C LYS A 40 27.40 11.94 1.85
N SER A 41 26.20 11.92 2.40
CA SER A 41 25.16 10.98 2.02
C SER A 41 25.00 11.04 0.50
N THR A 42 25.41 9.99 -0.18
CA THR A 42 25.21 9.81 -1.62
C THR A 42 23.78 9.32 -1.83
N HIS A 43 22.79 10.18 -1.53
CA HIS A 43 21.38 10.01 -1.97
C HIS A 43 21.36 9.99 -3.51
N THR A 44 21.70 8.84 -4.08
CA THR A 44 21.72 8.58 -5.51
C THR A 44 20.54 7.68 -5.79
N PHE A 45 19.70 8.10 -6.73
CA PHE A 45 18.55 7.30 -7.14
C PHE A 45 19.09 6.02 -7.81
N PRO A 46 18.85 4.83 -7.26
CA PRO A 46 19.40 3.60 -7.82
C PRO A 46 18.92 3.41 -9.26
N LYS A 47 19.83 3.14 -10.20
CA LYS A 47 19.45 2.93 -11.62
C LYS A 47 18.37 1.85 -11.79
N LYS A 48 18.44 0.79 -10.99
CA LYS A 48 17.46 -0.31 -10.97
C LYS A 48 16.07 0.09 -10.43
N ALA A 49 15.98 1.24 -9.78
CA ALA A 49 14.72 1.79 -9.25
C ALA A 49 14.03 2.76 -10.21
N LEU A 50 14.68 3.11 -11.33
CA LEU A 50 14.08 4.03 -12.29
C LEU A 50 12.84 3.40 -12.93
N PRO A 51 11.75 4.16 -13.09
CA PRO A 51 10.64 3.72 -13.92
C PRO A 51 11.15 3.35 -15.31
N THR A 52 10.62 2.26 -15.88
CA THR A 52 10.87 1.84 -17.27
C THR A 52 10.63 3.01 -18.25
N LYS A 53 9.56 3.77 -18.02
CA LYS A 53 9.30 5.06 -18.70
C LYS A 53 8.69 6.02 -17.66
N HIS A 54 8.99 7.30 -17.77
CA HIS A 54 8.40 8.34 -16.94
C HIS A 54 8.42 9.68 -17.69
N GLY A 55 7.64 10.64 -17.21
CA GLY A 55 7.59 11.98 -17.78
C GLY A 55 6.19 12.57 -17.70
N HIS A 56 5.88 13.50 -18.59
CA HIS A 56 4.62 14.24 -18.60
C HIS A 56 3.81 13.93 -19.87
N LEU A 57 2.52 13.67 -19.69
CA LEU A 57 1.54 13.42 -20.75
C LEU A 57 0.68 14.67 -20.93
N PRO A 58 0.83 15.43 -22.03
CA PRO A 58 -0.01 16.58 -22.31
C PRO A 58 -1.48 16.15 -22.45
N ILE A 59 -2.39 16.92 -21.84
CA ILE A 59 -3.83 16.65 -21.87
C ILE A 59 -4.60 17.51 -22.88
N SER A 60 -3.97 18.56 -23.41
CA SER A 60 -4.51 19.45 -24.43
C SER A 60 -3.39 19.96 -25.34
N PRO A 61 -3.62 20.15 -26.65
CA PRO A 61 -2.63 20.77 -27.54
C PRO A 61 -2.48 22.29 -27.33
N THR A 62 -3.44 22.94 -26.66
CA THR A 62 -3.45 24.41 -26.47
C THR A 62 -2.96 24.86 -25.10
N SER A 63 -2.60 23.94 -24.22
CA SER A 63 -2.17 24.20 -22.85
C SER A 63 -0.90 23.41 -22.54
N THR A 64 -0.10 23.91 -21.60
CA THR A 64 1.07 23.19 -21.08
C THR A 64 0.71 22.23 -19.94
N SER A 65 -0.58 22.15 -19.58
CA SER A 65 -1.09 21.22 -18.58
C SER A 65 -0.80 19.77 -18.97
N SER A 66 -0.30 19.00 -18.01
CA SER A 66 0.14 17.63 -18.26
C SER A 66 0.09 16.78 -17.00
N ILE A 67 -0.15 15.49 -17.21
CA ILE A 67 -0.17 14.48 -16.14
C ILE A 67 1.20 13.79 -16.08
N PHE A 68 1.85 13.85 -14.92
CA PHE A 68 3.06 13.08 -14.67
C PHE A 68 2.73 11.60 -14.55
N TYR A 69 3.62 10.75 -15.09
CA TYR A 69 3.51 9.31 -14.99
C TYR A 69 4.82 8.63 -14.64
N ALA A 70 4.71 7.52 -13.93
CA ALA A 70 5.78 6.54 -13.75
C ALA A 70 5.28 5.16 -14.17
N PHE A 71 5.95 4.56 -15.16
CA PHE A 71 5.62 3.25 -15.71
C PHE A 71 6.70 2.22 -15.36
N TYR A 72 6.28 1.06 -14.86
CA TYR A 72 7.14 -0.08 -14.60
C TYR A 72 6.62 -1.29 -15.37
N GLU A 73 7.48 -1.90 -16.18
CA GLU A 73 7.15 -3.14 -16.86
C GLU A 73 7.08 -4.32 -15.88
N ALA A 74 6.28 -5.33 -16.25
CA ALA A 74 6.19 -6.57 -15.49
C ALA A 74 7.54 -7.31 -15.48
N GLN A 75 7.93 -7.85 -14.33
CA GLN A 75 9.22 -8.53 -14.17
C GLN A 75 9.17 -10.02 -14.54
N ASN A 76 8.15 -10.73 -14.07
CA ASN A 76 8.05 -12.19 -14.16
C ASN A 76 6.73 -12.63 -14.80
N SER A 77 6.21 -11.88 -15.78
CA SER A 77 5.00 -12.27 -16.50
C SER A 77 5.26 -13.50 -17.37
N THR A 78 4.39 -14.51 -17.27
CA THR A 78 4.41 -15.68 -18.18
C THR A 78 3.74 -15.39 -19.52
N LEU A 79 3.03 -14.27 -19.63
CA LEU A 79 2.38 -13.83 -20.85
C LEU A 79 3.37 -13.06 -21.75
N PRO A 80 3.18 -13.11 -23.08
CA PRO A 80 3.88 -12.20 -23.97
C PRO A 80 3.61 -10.74 -23.57
N LEU A 81 4.61 -9.86 -23.72
CA LEU A 81 4.49 -8.44 -23.35
C LEU A 81 3.29 -7.74 -23.99
N SER A 82 2.83 -8.14 -25.18
CA SER A 82 1.64 -7.58 -25.83
C SER A 82 0.31 -7.97 -25.17
N ARG A 83 0.33 -8.97 -24.27
CA ARG A 83 -0.83 -9.50 -23.53
C ARG A 83 -0.69 -9.34 -22.02
N THR A 84 0.48 -8.99 -21.50
CA THR A 84 0.67 -8.66 -20.08
C THR A 84 -0.25 -7.50 -19.68
N PRO A 85 -1.10 -7.67 -18.66
CA PRO A 85 -2.01 -6.61 -18.23
C PRO A 85 -1.30 -5.35 -17.75
N LEU A 86 -1.86 -4.20 -18.11
CA LEU A 86 -1.45 -2.88 -17.63
C LEU A 86 -2.42 -2.42 -16.54
N LEU A 87 -1.95 -2.36 -15.30
CA LEU A 87 -2.69 -1.75 -14.20
C LEU A 87 -2.34 -0.26 -14.13
N ILE A 88 -3.36 0.59 -14.23
CA ILE A 88 -3.23 2.02 -13.99
C ILE A 88 -3.64 2.28 -12.54
N TRP A 89 -2.75 2.85 -11.74
CA TRP A 89 -3.00 3.19 -10.34
C TRP A 89 -3.34 4.68 -10.19
N LEU A 90 -4.45 4.94 -9.49
CA LEU A 90 -4.94 6.26 -9.14
C LEU A 90 -5.09 6.37 -7.63
N GLN A 91 -4.20 7.14 -7.01
CA GLN A 91 -4.36 7.51 -5.60
C GLN A 91 -5.53 8.50 -5.43
N GLY A 92 -6.04 8.62 -4.21
CA GLY A 92 -7.23 9.39 -3.86
C GLY A 92 -6.95 10.83 -3.41
N GLY A 93 -7.26 11.12 -2.15
CA GLY A 93 -7.29 12.47 -1.57
C GLY A 93 -8.71 13.04 -1.42
N PRO A 94 -9.18 13.95 -2.29
CA PRO A 94 -8.67 14.26 -3.64
C PRO A 94 -7.34 15.00 -3.66
N GLY A 95 -6.62 14.93 -4.79
CA GLY A 95 -5.40 15.69 -5.00
C GLY A 95 -4.12 15.03 -4.48
N CYS A 96 -4.18 13.79 -3.98
CA CYS A 96 -3.00 13.05 -3.52
C CYS A 96 -2.28 12.32 -4.65
N SER A 97 -0.96 12.37 -4.62
CA SER A 97 -0.08 11.84 -5.66
C SER A 97 -0.08 10.32 -5.72
N SER A 98 -0.05 9.76 -6.94
CA SER A 98 0.08 8.31 -7.14
C SER A 98 1.51 7.82 -6.86
N MET A 99 2.45 8.73 -6.60
CA MET A 99 3.76 8.35 -6.09
C MET A 99 3.72 7.79 -4.67
N ILE A 100 2.63 8.00 -3.91
CA ILE A 100 2.37 7.24 -2.66
C ILE A 100 2.25 5.75 -2.99
N GLY A 101 1.38 5.42 -3.95
CA GLY A 101 1.22 4.06 -4.47
C GLY A 101 2.53 3.46 -4.96
N ASN A 102 3.36 4.28 -5.60
CA ASN A 102 4.65 3.86 -6.13
C ASN A 102 5.70 3.57 -5.05
N PHE A 103 5.87 4.48 -4.09
CA PHE A 103 7.01 4.49 -3.17
C PHE A 103 6.67 4.13 -1.71
N TYR A 104 5.39 3.90 -1.40
CA TYR A 104 4.94 3.48 -0.07
C TYR A 104 4.18 2.16 -0.11
N GLU A 105 3.43 1.89 -1.19
CA GLU A 105 2.44 0.82 -1.22
C GLU A 105 2.88 -0.35 -2.11
N LEU A 106 2.58 -0.29 -3.41
CA LEU A 106 2.57 -1.44 -4.32
C LEU A 106 3.61 -1.38 -5.44
N GLY A 107 4.32 -0.25 -5.58
CA GLY A 107 5.40 -0.12 -6.55
C GLY A 107 6.64 -0.94 -6.16
N PRO A 108 7.62 -1.08 -7.07
CA PRO A 108 8.78 -1.97 -6.90
C PRO A 108 9.75 -1.60 -5.78
N TRP A 109 9.68 -0.37 -5.28
CA TRP A 109 10.59 0.16 -4.27
C TRP A 109 9.83 0.96 -3.22
N ARG A 110 10.27 0.88 -1.97
CA ARG A 110 9.74 1.67 -0.86
C ARG A 110 10.78 2.63 -0.30
N VAL A 111 10.33 3.80 0.11
CA VAL A 111 11.17 4.77 0.81
C VAL A 111 11.35 4.32 2.26
N THR A 112 12.59 4.36 2.74
CA THR A 112 12.96 4.06 4.13
C THR A 112 13.08 5.34 4.95
N GLU A 113 13.19 5.21 6.28
CA GLU A 113 13.39 6.35 7.18
C GLU A 113 14.69 7.14 6.88
N SER A 114 15.70 6.48 6.30
CA SER A 114 16.95 7.12 5.85
C SER A 114 16.84 7.84 4.50
N LEU A 115 15.62 7.95 3.95
CA LEU A 115 15.33 8.52 2.63
C LEU A 115 16.13 7.83 1.52
N THR A 116 16.20 6.51 1.60
CA THR A 116 16.75 5.62 0.57
C THR A 116 15.66 4.68 0.06
N LEU A 117 15.94 3.94 -1.03
CA LEU A 117 14.99 2.99 -1.61
C LEU A 117 15.37 1.56 -1.26
N GLN A 118 14.41 0.81 -0.73
CA GLN A 118 14.47 -0.64 -0.54
C GLN A 118 13.52 -1.37 -1.49
N ARG A 119 13.81 -2.62 -1.85
CA ARG A 119 12.92 -3.40 -2.71
C ARG A 119 11.60 -3.72 -2.01
N ASN A 120 10.50 -3.68 -2.76
CA ASN A 120 9.20 -4.17 -2.32
C ASN A 120 8.97 -5.59 -2.85
N HIS A 121 9.00 -6.58 -1.95
CA HIS A 121 8.78 -7.98 -2.33
C HIS A 121 7.33 -8.30 -2.70
N GLY A 122 6.37 -7.48 -2.26
CA GLY A 122 4.96 -7.56 -2.64
C GLY A 122 4.59 -6.64 -3.79
N ALA A 123 5.56 -6.14 -4.56
CA ALA A 123 5.28 -5.24 -5.67
C ALA A 123 4.38 -5.89 -6.72
N TRP A 124 3.38 -5.14 -7.19
CA TRP A 124 2.44 -5.66 -8.18
C TRP A 124 3.08 -5.82 -9.56
N ASN A 125 4.18 -5.09 -9.83
CA ASN A 125 4.91 -5.23 -11.08
C ASN A 125 5.72 -6.54 -11.19
N ARG A 126 5.60 -7.44 -10.22
CA ARG A 126 6.08 -8.82 -10.35
C ARG A 126 5.38 -9.55 -11.49
N ILE A 127 4.07 -9.33 -11.66
CA ILE A 127 3.27 -10.04 -12.67
C ILE A 127 2.54 -9.11 -13.65
N PHE A 128 2.22 -7.89 -13.25
CA PHE A 128 1.55 -6.89 -14.10
C PHE A 128 2.50 -5.76 -14.50
N SER A 129 2.16 -5.03 -15.55
CA SER A 129 2.78 -3.72 -15.78
C SER A 129 2.05 -2.67 -14.94
N LEU A 130 2.77 -1.73 -14.32
CA LEU A 130 2.18 -0.68 -13.50
C LEU A 130 2.36 0.69 -14.13
N LEU A 131 1.29 1.49 -14.18
CA LEU A 131 1.31 2.88 -14.55
C LEU A 131 0.71 3.73 -13.43
N PHE A 132 1.54 4.49 -12.75
CA PHE A 132 1.10 5.48 -11.76
C PHE A 132 0.86 6.81 -12.48
N LEU A 133 -0.31 7.42 -12.25
CA LEU A 133 -0.66 8.74 -12.80
C LEU A 133 -0.95 9.71 -11.67
N ASP A 134 -0.22 10.81 -11.60
CA ASP A 134 -0.54 11.89 -10.67
C ASP A 134 -1.75 12.65 -11.21
N SER A 135 -2.92 12.44 -10.63
CA SER A 135 -4.18 12.96 -11.15
C SER A 135 -5.03 13.49 -10.01
N PRO A 136 -5.77 14.59 -10.21
CA PRO A 136 -5.83 15.47 -11.40
C PRO A 136 -4.56 16.28 -11.70
N ILE A 137 -4.59 17.12 -12.75
CA ILE A 137 -3.52 18.12 -12.95
C ILE A 137 -3.43 19.05 -11.74
N GLY A 138 -2.20 19.43 -11.34
CA GLY A 138 -1.93 20.14 -10.09
C GLY A 138 -1.60 19.21 -8.91
N THR A 139 -1.76 17.89 -9.06
CA THR A 139 -1.37 16.88 -8.06
C THR A 139 0.06 16.40 -8.29
N GLY A 140 0.84 16.23 -7.22
CA GLY A 140 2.19 15.64 -7.28
C GLY A 140 3.08 16.38 -8.28
N PHE A 141 3.61 15.65 -9.27
CA PHE A 141 4.41 16.25 -10.34
C PHE A 141 3.61 16.70 -11.57
N SER A 142 2.28 16.52 -11.57
CA SER A 142 1.40 16.96 -12.66
C SER A 142 1.21 18.47 -12.66
N VAL A 143 1.27 19.06 -13.84
CA VAL A 143 1.26 20.52 -14.02
C VAL A 143 -0.11 20.96 -14.50
N ALA A 144 -0.68 21.96 -13.85
CA ALA A 144 -1.76 22.77 -14.38
C ALA A 144 -1.20 24.13 -14.81
N SER A 145 -1.39 24.52 -16.07
CA SER A 145 -0.92 25.83 -16.58
C SER A 145 -1.61 26.99 -15.87
N THR A 146 -2.88 26.80 -15.51
CA THR A 146 -3.69 27.77 -14.78
C THR A 146 -4.54 27.06 -13.73
N ARG A 147 -4.94 27.76 -12.66
CA ARG A 147 -5.83 27.20 -11.64
C ARG A 147 -7.20 26.82 -12.19
N GLN A 148 -7.67 27.54 -13.22
CA GLN A 148 -8.98 27.33 -13.85
C GLN A 148 -9.05 26.02 -14.64
N GLU A 149 -7.91 25.46 -15.05
CA GLU A 149 -7.87 24.16 -15.72
C GLU A 149 -7.97 22.99 -14.74
N ILE A 150 -7.76 23.20 -13.44
CA ILE A 150 -7.89 22.15 -12.44
C ILE A 150 -9.37 21.69 -12.40
N PRO A 151 -9.66 20.40 -12.63
CA PRO A 151 -11.02 19.89 -12.63
C PRO A 151 -11.76 20.11 -11.31
N THR A 152 -13.04 20.42 -11.40
CA THR A 152 -13.95 20.58 -10.25
C THR A 152 -15.01 19.48 -10.16
N ASP A 153 -14.97 18.50 -11.08
CA ASP A 153 -15.85 17.33 -11.08
C ASP A 153 -15.20 16.11 -11.76
N GLN A 154 -15.77 14.93 -11.49
CA GLN A 154 -15.27 13.66 -12.01
C GLN A 154 -15.34 13.51 -13.53
N ASN A 155 -16.25 14.21 -14.22
CA ASN A 155 -16.32 14.14 -15.68
C ASN A 155 -15.12 14.84 -16.32
N HIS A 156 -14.69 15.98 -15.76
CA HIS A 156 -13.49 16.70 -16.21
C HIS A 156 -12.21 15.94 -15.86
N VAL A 157 -12.12 15.37 -14.65
CA VAL A 157 -11.02 14.47 -14.29
C VAL A 157 -10.92 13.30 -15.29
N ALA A 158 -12.04 12.65 -15.60
CA ALA A 158 -12.07 11.55 -16.56
C ALA A 158 -11.65 11.96 -17.98
N LYS A 159 -11.98 13.18 -18.44
CA LYS A 159 -11.51 13.68 -19.75
C LYS A 159 -9.98 13.83 -19.77
N HIS A 160 -9.39 14.39 -18.72
CA HIS A 160 -7.94 14.59 -18.62
C HIS A 160 -7.20 13.25 -18.54
N LEU A 161 -7.70 12.33 -17.69
CA LEU A 161 -7.18 10.96 -17.62
C LEU A 161 -7.30 10.23 -18.96
N PHE A 162 -8.43 10.34 -19.67
CA PHE A 162 -8.62 9.71 -20.98
C PHE A 162 -7.59 10.21 -22.01
N ALA A 163 -7.33 11.52 -22.04
CA ALA A 163 -6.32 12.11 -22.91
C ALA A 163 -4.91 11.56 -22.58
N ALA A 164 -4.54 11.55 -21.29
CA ALA A 164 -3.24 11.04 -20.85
C ALA A 164 -3.07 9.54 -21.15
N ILE A 165 -4.07 8.71 -20.84
CA ILE A 165 -4.05 7.26 -21.11
C ILE A 165 -3.93 6.99 -22.61
N THR A 166 -4.71 7.69 -23.42
CA THR A 166 -4.65 7.56 -24.89
C THR A 166 -3.26 7.91 -25.41
N ARG A 167 -2.66 9.00 -24.90
CA ARG A 167 -1.32 9.42 -25.29
C ARG A 167 -0.24 8.43 -24.84
N PHE A 168 -0.37 7.89 -23.63
CA PHE A 168 0.53 6.87 -23.10
C PHE A 168 0.50 5.58 -23.94
N VAL A 169 -0.69 5.09 -24.27
CA VAL A 169 -0.86 3.90 -25.13
C VAL A 169 -0.26 4.12 -26.52
N GLN A 170 -0.25 5.36 -27.02
CA GLN A 170 0.38 5.71 -28.30
C GLN A 170 1.92 5.80 -28.24
N LEU A 171 2.54 5.82 -27.05
CA LEU A 171 4.00 5.82 -26.93
C LEU A 171 4.64 4.49 -27.34
N ASP A 172 3.87 3.41 -27.34
CA ASP A 172 4.35 2.07 -27.69
C ASP A 172 3.26 1.25 -28.36
N PRO A 173 3.44 0.81 -29.61
CA PRO A 173 2.46 -0.04 -30.30
C PRO A 173 2.08 -1.30 -29.52
N LEU A 174 2.96 -1.81 -28.65
CA LEU A 174 2.67 -2.97 -27.80
C LEU A 174 1.57 -2.71 -26.78
N PHE A 175 1.40 -1.46 -26.31
CA PHE A 175 0.39 -1.12 -25.32
C PHE A 175 -1.03 -1.15 -25.87
N LYS A 176 -1.21 -0.98 -27.18
CA LYS A 176 -2.53 -0.93 -27.83
C LYS A 176 -3.39 -2.16 -27.57
N HIS A 177 -2.76 -3.33 -27.47
CA HIS A 177 -3.44 -4.61 -27.33
C HIS A 177 -3.46 -5.14 -25.90
N ARG A 178 -2.72 -4.52 -24.98
CA ARG A 178 -2.70 -4.96 -23.58
C ARG A 178 -4.08 -4.76 -22.95
N PRO A 179 -4.56 -5.73 -22.16
CA PRO A 179 -5.73 -5.49 -21.33
C PRO A 179 -5.38 -4.44 -20.27
N ILE A 180 -6.18 -3.38 -20.18
CA ILE A 180 -5.99 -2.28 -19.23
C ILE A 180 -6.98 -2.43 -18.10
N TYR A 181 -6.50 -2.41 -16.87
CA TYR A 181 -7.34 -2.29 -15.68
C TYR A 181 -7.07 -0.94 -15.02
N ILE A 182 -8.14 -0.25 -14.66
CA ILE A 182 -8.03 0.97 -13.85
C ILE A 182 -8.22 0.60 -12.40
N THR A 183 -7.23 0.93 -11.58
CA THR A 183 -7.17 0.58 -10.17
C THR A 183 -6.93 1.84 -9.34
N GLY A 184 -7.38 1.86 -8.10
CA GLY A 184 -7.16 2.99 -7.23
C GLY A 184 -7.87 2.83 -5.89
N GLU A 185 -7.59 3.74 -4.98
CA GLU A 185 -8.09 3.64 -3.60
C GLU A 185 -8.63 4.95 -3.06
N SER A 186 -9.40 4.90 -1.97
CA SER A 186 -9.90 6.08 -1.28
C SER A 186 -10.79 6.94 -2.18
N TYR A 187 -10.45 8.21 -2.41
CA TYR A 187 -11.10 9.05 -3.41
C TYR A 187 -10.92 8.56 -4.85
N GLY A 188 -9.97 7.65 -5.09
CA GLY A 188 -9.89 6.82 -6.30
C GLY A 188 -11.18 6.01 -6.55
N GLY A 189 -12.00 5.76 -5.52
CA GLY A 189 -13.38 5.28 -5.65
C GLY A 189 -14.31 6.21 -6.44
N LYS A 190 -13.88 7.44 -6.75
CA LYS A 190 -14.51 8.33 -7.73
C LYS A 190 -13.80 8.35 -9.07
N TYR A 191 -12.48 8.48 -9.06
CA TYR A 191 -11.68 8.57 -10.27
C TYR A 191 -11.84 7.32 -11.13
N VAL A 192 -11.67 6.14 -10.53
CA VAL A 192 -11.69 4.83 -11.20
C VAL A 192 -13.01 4.59 -11.94
N PRO A 193 -14.20 4.70 -11.31
CA PRO A 193 -15.44 4.52 -12.04
C PRO A 193 -15.69 5.63 -13.07
N ALA A 194 -15.25 6.87 -12.81
CA ALA A 194 -15.41 7.97 -13.76
C ALA A 194 -14.63 7.76 -15.06
N ILE A 195 -13.35 7.41 -14.98
CA ILE A 195 -12.54 7.12 -16.17
C ILE A 195 -13.00 5.84 -16.87
N GLY A 196 -13.36 4.78 -16.13
CA GLY A 196 -13.90 3.56 -16.70
C GLY A 196 -15.19 3.83 -17.49
N TYR A 197 -16.12 4.56 -16.89
CA TYR A 197 -17.37 4.98 -17.54
C TYR A 197 -17.09 5.81 -18.80
N HIS A 198 -16.18 6.78 -18.72
CA HIS A 198 -15.79 7.62 -19.84
C HIS A 198 -15.19 6.82 -20.99
N ILE A 199 -14.26 5.89 -20.70
CA ILE A 199 -13.64 5.01 -21.70
C ILE A 199 -14.70 4.20 -22.43
N LEU A 200 -15.61 3.53 -21.71
CA LEU A 200 -16.64 2.71 -22.35
C LEU A 200 -17.60 3.54 -23.23
N LYS A 201 -17.98 4.75 -22.77
CA LYS A 201 -18.80 5.67 -23.55
C LYS A 201 -18.08 6.16 -24.81
N LYS A 202 -16.79 6.49 -24.71
CA LYS A 202 -15.98 6.92 -25.86
C LYS A 202 -15.71 5.77 -26.82
N ASN A 203 -15.37 4.60 -26.33
CA ASN A 203 -15.14 3.41 -27.16
C ASN A 203 -16.35 3.07 -28.04
N ALA A 204 -17.57 3.25 -27.55
CA ALA A 204 -18.80 3.03 -28.34
C ALA A 204 -18.91 3.97 -29.56
N GLN A 205 -18.21 5.11 -29.55
CA GLN A 205 -18.20 6.12 -30.62
C GLN A 205 -16.95 6.02 -31.51
N LEU A 206 -15.96 5.23 -31.12
CA LEU A 206 -14.67 5.12 -31.80
C LEU A 206 -14.58 3.85 -32.66
N HIS A 207 -13.84 3.95 -33.76
CA HIS A 207 -13.41 2.77 -34.51
C HIS A 207 -12.58 1.84 -33.62
N VAL A 208 -12.70 0.53 -33.82
CA VAL A 208 -12.02 -0.49 -32.98
C VAL A 208 -10.53 -0.23 -32.84
N SER A 209 -9.87 0.25 -33.90
CA SER A 209 -8.44 0.58 -33.92
C SER A 209 -8.03 1.78 -33.06
N GLN A 210 -8.99 2.58 -32.56
CA GLN A 210 -8.77 3.77 -31.73
C GLN A 210 -9.25 3.59 -30.29
N ARG A 211 -9.83 2.43 -29.95
CA ARG A 211 -10.39 2.16 -28.62
C ARG A 211 -9.28 1.91 -27.59
N VAL A 212 -9.54 2.30 -26.35
CA VAL A 212 -8.76 1.89 -25.18
C VAL A 212 -9.24 0.52 -24.73
N ASN A 213 -8.35 -0.48 -24.62
CA ASN A 213 -8.70 -1.85 -24.29
C ASN A 213 -8.98 -2.07 -22.79
N LEU A 214 -10.04 -1.45 -22.27
CA LEU A 214 -10.45 -1.58 -20.87
C LEU A 214 -10.98 -3.00 -20.58
N ALA A 215 -10.29 -3.74 -19.71
CA ALA A 215 -10.65 -5.07 -19.28
C ALA A 215 -11.46 -5.09 -17.97
N GLY A 216 -11.20 -4.14 -17.07
CA GLY A 216 -11.92 -4.04 -15.80
C GLY A 216 -11.48 -2.86 -14.94
N VAL A 217 -12.10 -2.75 -13.78
CA VAL A 217 -11.75 -1.76 -12.75
C VAL A 217 -11.62 -2.41 -11.38
N ALA A 218 -10.75 -1.87 -10.53
CA ALA A 218 -10.62 -2.28 -9.13
C ALA A 218 -10.61 -1.06 -8.20
N ILE A 219 -11.40 -1.11 -7.13
CA ILE A 219 -11.59 0.01 -6.19
C ILE A 219 -11.28 -0.49 -4.77
N GLY A 220 -10.22 0.07 -4.18
CA GLY A 220 -9.79 -0.16 -2.80
C GLY A 220 -10.40 0.87 -1.85
N ASP A 221 -11.07 0.44 -0.77
CA ASP A 221 -11.60 1.34 0.28
C ASP A 221 -12.16 2.67 -0.26
N GLY A 222 -13.07 2.55 -1.23
CA GLY A 222 -13.45 3.65 -2.12
C GLY A 222 -14.59 4.52 -1.60
N LEU A 223 -14.45 5.85 -1.67
CA LEU A 223 -15.55 6.79 -1.49
C LEU A 223 -16.35 6.91 -2.81
N THR A 224 -17.42 6.13 -2.94
CA THR A 224 -18.22 5.99 -4.18
C THR A 224 -19.61 6.62 -4.08
N ASP A 225 -20.27 6.42 -2.93
CA ASP A 225 -21.63 6.89 -2.64
C ASP A 225 -21.67 7.56 -1.26
N PRO A 226 -21.16 8.80 -1.14
CA PRO A 226 -20.87 9.42 0.16
C PRO A 226 -22.06 9.51 1.11
N GLU A 227 -23.26 9.75 0.58
CA GLU A 227 -24.50 9.86 1.36
C GLU A 227 -24.82 8.55 2.11
N THR A 228 -24.69 7.41 1.45
CA THR A 228 -24.95 6.10 2.07
C THR A 228 -23.78 5.65 2.92
N GLN A 229 -22.55 6.03 2.58
CA GLN A 229 -21.36 5.68 3.35
C GLN A 229 -21.30 6.44 4.68
N VAL A 230 -21.56 7.75 4.70
CA VAL A 230 -21.38 8.58 5.90
C VAL A 230 -22.29 8.16 7.06
N VAL A 231 -23.48 7.61 6.78
CA VAL A 231 -24.43 7.19 7.83
C VAL A 231 -23.99 5.96 8.62
N THR A 232 -22.87 5.33 8.24
CA THR A 232 -22.40 4.08 8.87
C THR A 232 -21.37 4.27 9.98
N HIS A 233 -20.72 5.44 10.08
CA HIS A 233 -19.56 5.60 10.95
C HIS A 233 -19.87 5.35 12.42
N ALA A 234 -20.98 5.87 12.94
CA ALA A 234 -21.41 5.68 14.31
C ALA A 234 -21.70 4.22 14.66
N LEU A 235 -22.43 3.51 13.80
CA LEU A 235 -22.72 2.09 14.02
C LEU A 235 -21.45 1.24 13.93
N ASN A 236 -20.59 1.51 12.95
CA ASN A 236 -19.32 0.81 12.81
C ASN A 236 -18.48 0.99 14.09
N ALA A 237 -18.21 2.23 14.48
CA ALA A 237 -17.43 2.56 15.68
C ALA A 237 -18.02 1.99 16.98
N TYR A 238 -19.36 1.96 17.10
CA TYR A 238 -20.03 1.39 18.26
C TYR A 238 -19.83 -0.13 18.34
N TYR A 239 -20.07 -0.87 17.25
CA TYR A 239 -19.98 -2.33 17.25
C TYR A 239 -18.54 -2.85 17.27
N VAL A 240 -17.56 -2.06 16.82
CA VAL A 240 -16.14 -2.39 17.05
C VAL A 240 -15.64 -1.98 18.45
N GLY A 241 -16.51 -1.41 19.30
CA GLY A 241 -16.21 -1.12 20.71
C GLY A 241 -15.42 0.16 20.97
N LEU A 242 -15.37 1.08 20.01
CA LEU A 242 -14.59 2.32 20.13
C LEU A 242 -15.35 3.47 20.81
N ILE A 243 -16.68 3.46 20.76
CA ILE A 243 -17.54 4.48 21.34
C ILE A 243 -18.73 3.86 22.06
N ASN A 244 -19.28 4.57 23.04
CA ASN A 244 -20.50 4.14 23.75
C ASN A 244 -21.79 4.63 23.06
N GLU A 245 -22.94 4.23 23.59
CA GLU A 245 -24.26 4.56 23.01
C GLU A 245 -24.52 6.08 22.98
N LYS A 246 -24.07 6.83 24.00
CA LYS A 246 -24.19 8.29 24.01
C LYS A 246 -23.43 8.92 22.84
N GLN A 247 -22.16 8.55 22.68
CA GLN A 247 -21.30 9.05 21.61
C GLN A 247 -21.82 8.64 20.22
N LYS A 248 -22.34 7.42 20.09
CA LYS A 248 -23.00 6.95 18.88
C LYS A 248 -24.15 7.89 18.49
N ASN A 249 -25.06 8.20 19.40
CA ASN A 249 -26.21 9.08 19.15
C ASN A 249 -25.78 10.51 18.76
N GLU A 250 -24.69 11.02 19.34
CA GLU A 250 -24.11 12.32 18.96
C GLU A 250 -23.53 12.29 17.54
N LEU A 251 -22.81 11.23 17.18
CA LEU A 251 -22.20 11.08 15.86
C LEU A 251 -23.26 10.84 14.77
N GLU A 252 -24.33 10.09 15.05
CA GLU A 252 -25.46 9.90 14.14
C GLU A 252 -26.14 11.23 13.76
N LYS A 253 -26.30 12.16 14.72
CA LYS A 253 -26.83 13.50 14.42
C LYS A 253 -25.94 14.28 13.44
N ALA A 254 -24.62 14.23 13.64
CA ALA A 254 -23.67 14.88 12.73
C ALA A 254 -23.69 14.25 11.32
N GLN A 255 -23.86 12.93 11.23
CA GLN A 255 -24.00 12.23 9.96
C GLN A 255 -25.27 12.63 9.21
N LEU A 256 -26.40 12.74 9.91
CA LEU A 256 -27.67 13.16 9.32
C LEU A 256 -27.60 14.58 8.75
N GLU A 257 -26.84 15.47 9.37
CA GLU A 257 -26.62 16.82 8.83
C GLU A 257 -25.85 16.78 7.50
N ALA A 258 -24.79 15.97 7.40
CA ALA A 258 -24.06 15.80 6.15
C ALA A 258 -24.95 15.25 5.02
N VAL A 259 -25.83 14.28 5.34
CA VAL A 259 -26.82 13.75 4.39
C VAL A 259 -27.82 14.82 3.99
N ARG A 260 -28.39 15.56 4.94
CA ARG A 260 -29.38 16.62 4.69
C ARG A 260 -28.81 17.68 3.74
N LEU A 261 -27.59 18.14 3.99
CA LEU A 261 -26.91 19.11 3.13
C LEU A 261 -26.65 18.57 1.73
N ALA A 262 -26.22 17.30 1.61
CA ALA A 262 -26.02 16.65 0.32
C ALA A 262 -27.34 16.54 -0.48
N GLN A 263 -28.44 16.15 0.17
CA GLN A 263 -29.76 16.04 -0.46
C GLN A 263 -30.32 17.40 -0.92
N MET A 264 -29.93 18.49 -0.25
CA MET A 264 -30.26 19.86 -0.67
C MET A 264 -29.38 20.37 -1.83
N GLY A 265 -28.34 19.65 -2.22
CA GLY A 265 -27.36 20.10 -3.21
C GLY A 265 -26.34 21.11 -2.67
N ASN A 266 -26.27 21.32 -1.35
CA ASN A 266 -25.28 22.16 -0.68
C ASN A 266 -23.96 21.37 -0.52
N TRP A 267 -23.32 21.07 -1.65
CA TRP A 267 -22.27 20.06 -1.70
C TRP A 267 -21.02 20.41 -0.90
N SER A 268 -20.62 21.68 -0.86
CA SER A 268 -19.43 22.12 -0.11
C SER A 268 -19.66 21.97 1.39
N GLU A 269 -20.80 22.47 1.87
CA GLU A 269 -21.21 22.38 3.27
C GLU A 269 -21.43 20.92 3.69
N ALA A 270 -21.95 20.08 2.81
CA ALA A 270 -22.07 18.65 3.05
C ALA A 270 -20.69 17.98 3.26
N THR A 271 -19.68 18.40 2.48
CA THR A 271 -18.30 17.94 2.65
C THR A 271 -17.73 18.39 3.99
N ASP A 272 -17.96 19.64 4.38
CA ASP A 272 -17.56 20.17 5.70
C ASP A 272 -18.21 19.38 6.84
N ALA A 273 -19.52 19.11 6.73
CA ALA A 273 -20.26 18.31 7.71
C ALA A 273 -19.73 16.87 7.79
N ARG A 274 -19.38 16.24 6.66
CA ARG A 274 -18.73 14.92 6.64
C ARG A 274 -17.35 14.97 7.31
N ASN A 275 -16.56 16.01 7.06
CA ASN A 275 -15.25 16.18 7.69
C ASN A 275 -15.39 16.36 9.21
N ASN A 276 -16.44 17.06 9.66
CA ASN A 276 -16.79 17.16 11.07
C ASN A 276 -17.10 15.78 11.69
N VAL A 277 -17.87 14.91 11.02
CA VAL A 277 -18.09 13.52 11.47
C VAL A 277 -16.77 12.79 11.71
N MET A 278 -15.83 12.88 10.76
CA MET A 278 -14.51 12.24 10.87
C MET A 278 -13.68 12.82 12.02
N ASN A 279 -13.79 14.12 12.28
CA ASN A 279 -13.07 14.79 13.36
C ASN A 279 -13.67 14.44 14.73
N MET A 280 -14.99 14.42 14.85
CA MET A 280 -15.69 13.95 16.05
C MET A 280 -15.29 12.51 16.38
N LEU A 281 -15.30 11.60 15.39
CA LEU A 281 -14.91 10.21 15.60
C LEU A 281 -13.45 10.10 16.07
N ARG A 282 -12.51 10.84 15.48
CA ARG A 282 -11.11 10.89 15.95
C ARG A 282 -11.00 11.37 17.39
N ASN A 283 -11.71 12.44 17.74
CA ASN A 283 -11.68 13.01 19.08
C ASN A 283 -12.31 12.08 20.14
N MET A 284 -13.41 11.41 19.79
CA MET A 284 -14.11 10.49 20.69
C MET A 284 -13.29 9.22 20.99
N THR A 285 -12.46 8.78 20.03
CA THR A 285 -11.76 7.49 20.10
C THR A 285 -10.28 7.60 20.49
N GLY A 286 -9.65 8.77 20.25
CA GLY A 286 -8.21 8.94 20.46
C GLY A 286 -7.33 8.16 19.49
N LEU A 287 -7.89 7.62 18.40
CA LEU A 287 -7.15 6.82 17.42
C LEU A 287 -6.04 7.65 16.74
N ALA A 288 -4.89 7.02 16.51
CA ALA A 288 -3.80 7.64 15.75
C ALA A 288 -4.20 7.95 14.30
N THR A 289 -5.03 7.09 13.71
CA THR A 289 -5.59 7.24 12.37
C THR A 289 -6.94 6.53 12.25
N LEU A 290 -7.82 7.02 11.37
CA LEU A 290 -9.05 6.29 10.99
C LEU A 290 -8.82 5.29 9.86
N TYR A 291 -7.64 5.30 9.25
CA TYR A 291 -7.28 4.36 8.19
C TYR A 291 -7.11 2.93 8.69
N ASP A 292 -6.78 2.76 9.97
CA ASP A 292 -6.72 1.45 10.61
C ASP A 292 -6.91 1.67 12.11
N TYR A 293 -8.04 1.23 12.64
CA TYR A 293 -8.36 1.41 14.05
C TYR A 293 -7.49 0.58 15.00
N THR A 294 -6.69 -0.35 14.48
CA THR A 294 -5.75 -1.17 15.26
C THR A 294 -4.36 -0.52 15.37
N LYS A 295 -4.06 0.48 14.53
CA LYS A 295 -2.74 1.13 14.52
C LYS A 295 -2.59 2.17 15.63
N LYS A 296 -1.42 2.10 16.28
CA LYS A 296 -1.01 3.03 17.35
C LYS A 296 -0.25 4.26 16.83
N ALA A 297 0.13 4.26 15.56
CA ALA A 297 0.83 5.36 14.91
C ALA A 297 0.23 5.58 13.50
N ARG A 298 0.42 6.79 12.97
CA ARG A 298 0.05 7.11 11.59
C ARG A 298 0.96 6.38 10.60
N TYR A 299 0.48 6.20 9.38
CA TYR A 299 1.30 5.79 8.26
C TYR A 299 2.40 6.83 8.01
N GLN A 300 3.55 6.36 7.51
CA GLN A 300 4.74 7.16 7.25
C GLN A 300 4.88 7.53 5.76
N ASP A 301 3.77 7.77 5.08
CA ASP A 301 3.71 8.20 3.68
C ASP A 301 4.40 9.56 3.45
N TYR A 302 4.50 10.42 4.48
CA TYR A 302 5.29 11.66 4.45
C TYR A 302 6.77 11.45 4.08
N LEU A 303 7.32 10.24 4.26
CA LEU A 303 8.69 9.92 3.83
C LEU A 303 8.82 10.01 2.30
N VAL A 304 7.76 9.68 1.56
CA VAL A 304 7.72 9.82 0.10
C VAL A 304 7.86 11.29 -0.30
N GLU A 305 7.16 12.19 0.38
CA GLU A 305 7.29 13.64 0.12
C GLU A 305 8.71 14.14 0.37
N LYS A 306 9.31 13.77 1.51
CA LYS A 306 10.70 14.13 1.82
C LYS A 306 11.67 13.61 0.78
N PHE A 307 11.52 12.35 0.37
CA PHE A 307 12.38 11.71 -0.63
C PHE A 307 12.24 12.36 -2.01
N LEU A 308 11.01 12.62 -2.47
CA LEU A 308 10.75 13.21 -3.78
C LEU A 308 11.12 14.68 -3.89
N ASN A 309 11.31 15.38 -2.76
CA ASN A 309 11.85 16.73 -2.74
C ASN A 309 13.38 16.80 -2.84
N ILE A 310 14.10 15.67 -2.75
CA ILE A 310 15.56 15.64 -2.96
C ILE A 310 15.88 16.00 -4.42
N ALA A 311 16.73 17.01 -4.63
CA ALA A 311 17.06 17.53 -5.96
C ALA A 311 17.56 16.44 -6.93
N LYS A 312 18.43 15.53 -6.46
CA LYS A 312 18.92 14.39 -7.24
C LYS A 312 17.82 13.40 -7.64
N VAL A 313 16.80 13.23 -6.79
CA VAL A 313 15.65 12.36 -7.08
C VAL A 313 14.77 13.00 -8.16
N LYS A 314 14.45 14.29 -8.03
CA LYS A 314 13.70 15.06 -9.05
C LYS A 314 14.41 15.01 -10.40
N LYS A 315 15.72 15.28 -10.41
CA LYS A 315 16.57 15.19 -11.60
C LYS A 315 16.51 13.80 -12.24
N ALA A 316 16.59 12.74 -11.43
CA ALA A 316 16.53 11.36 -11.92
C ALA A 316 15.17 10.99 -12.54
N LEU A 317 14.09 11.63 -12.09
CA LEU A 317 12.74 11.49 -12.62
C LEU A 317 12.40 12.51 -13.72
N GLY A 318 13.40 13.26 -14.22
CA GLY A 318 13.19 14.26 -15.27
C GLY A 318 12.36 15.48 -14.84
N VAL A 319 12.22 15.71 -13.53
CA VAL A 319 11.52 16.85 -12.94
C VAL A 319 12.51 17.96 -12.62
N ASN A 320 12.10 19.22 -12.80
CA ASN A 320 12.91 20.38 -12.42
C ASN A 320 13.28 20.32 -10.93
N GLU A 321 14.57 20.53 -10.63
CA GLU A 321 15.10 20.51 -9.26
C GLU A 321 14.49 21.59 -8.36
N SER A 322 13.93 22.67 -8.93
CA SER A 322 13.21 23.72 -8.20
C SER A 322 11.73 23.41 -7.92
N PHE A 323 11.17 22.35 -8.51
CA PHE A 323 9.77 21.99 -8.30
C PHE A 323 9.56 21.54 -6.84
N VAL A 324 8.54 22.07 -6.17
CA VAL A 324 8.18 21.65 -4.81
C VAL A 324 7.11 20.57 -4.94
N TYR A 325 7.46 19.36 -4.51
CA TYR A 325 6.54 18.24 -4.49
C TYR A 325 5.72 18.26 -3.19
N GLU A 326 4.41 18.09 -3.30
CA GLU A 326 3.49 17.94 -2.18
C GLU A 326 2.82 16.56 -2.28
N LEU A 327 2.63 15.89 -1.15
CA LEU A 327 1.97 14.58 -1.12
C LEU A 327 0.53 14.69 -1.63
N CYS A 328 -0.19 15.71 -1.19
CA CYS A 328 -1.54 16.07 -1.61
C CYS A 328 -1.63 17.57 -1.85
N SER A 329 -2.29 17.97 -2.94
CA SER A 329 -2.41 19.38 -3.34
C SER A 329 -3.65 20.05 -2.72
N ASP A 330 -3.43 21.06 -1.88
CA ASP A 330 -4.49 21.88 -1.28
C ASP A 330 -5.35 22.58 -2.36
N VAL A 331 -4.74 22.97 -3.48
CA VAL A 331 -5.46 23.65 -4.58
C VAL A 331 -6.42 22.69 -5.27
N VAL A 332 -6.01 21.43 -5.47
CA VAL A 332 -6.87 20.40 -6.05
C VAL A 332 -7.95 19.97 -5.06
N GLU A 333 -7.60 19.83 -3.78
CA GLU A 333 -8.58 19.56 -2.73
C GLU A 333 -9.68 20.63 -2.70
N ALA A 334 -9.30 21.91 -2.73
CA ALA A 334 -10.24 23.02 -2.77
C ALA A 334 -11.11 23.00 -4.05
N ALA A 335 -10.53 22.69 -5.22
CA ALA A 335 -11.25 22.63 -6.48
C ALA A 335 -12.31 21.50 -6.50
N LEU A 336 -12.01 20.36 -5.88
CA LEU A 336 -12.90 19.19 -5.81
C LEU A 336 -13.74 19.12 -4.52
N HIS A 337 -13.68 20.14 -3.66
CA HIS A 337 -14.35 20.12 -2.35
C HIS A 337 -15.86 19.85 -2.47
N ALA A 338 -16.53 20.53 -3.39
CA ALA A 338 -17.95 20.33 -3.68
C ALA A 338 -18.25 19.03 -4.46
N ASP A 339 -17.25 18.31 -4.94
CA ASP A 339 -17.45 16.99 -5.57
C ASP A 339 -17.46 15.87 -4.54
N VAL A 340 -16.84 16.05 -3.37
CA VAL A 340 -16.65 14.99 -2.36
C VAL A 340 -17.95 14.31 -1.96
N MET A 341 -19.06 15.04 -1.79
CA MET A 341 -20.36 14.45 -1.41
C MET A 341 -21.24 13.99 -2.58
N LYS A 342 -20.83 14.18 -3.84
CA LYS A 342 -21.59 13.72 -5.01
C LYS A 342 -21.41 12.23 -5.26
N SER A 343 -22.48 11.50 -5.56
CA SER A 343 -22.40 10.07 -5.86
C SER A 343 -21.87 9.79 -7.27
N VAL A 344 -20.99 8.81 -7.40
CA VAL A 344 -20.57 8.20 -8.69
C VAL A 344 -21.07 6.76 -8.83
N LYS A 345 -21.95 6.30 -7.92
CA LYS A 345 -22.49 4.93 -7.93
C LYS A 345 -23.04 4.49 -9.28
N TYR A 346 -23.72 5.39 -9.99
CA TYR A 346 -24.27 5.12 -11.32
C TYR A 346 -23.20 4.78 -12.38
N MET A 347 -21.97 5.26 -12.21
CA MET A 347 -20.85 4.91 -13.08
C MET A 347 -20.39 3.47 -12.82
N VAL A 348 -20.40 3.03 -11.56
CA VAL A 348 -20.16 1.61 -11.20
C VAL A 348 -21.27 0.71 -11.74
N GLU A 349 -22.54 1.11 -11.60
CA GLU A 349 -23.69 0.39 -12.17
C GLU A 349 -23.57 0.23 -13.68
N TYR A 350 -23.01 1.24 -14.38
CA TYR A 350 -22.75 1.15 -15.81
C TYR A 350 -21.60 0.19 -16.15
N LEU A 351 -20.53 0.22 -15.33
CA LEU A 351 -19.32 -0.59 -15.50
C LEU A 351 -19.60 -2.07 -15.26
N VAL A 352 -20.27 -2.44 -14.17
CA VAL A 352 -20.55 -3.84 -13.85
C VAL A 352 -21.35 -4.55 -14.96
N ARG A 353 -22.13 -3.81 -15.75
CA ARG A 353 -22.88 -4.36 -16.90
C ARG A 353 -22.01 -4.65 -18.14
N ARG A 354 -20.78 -4.14 -18.19
CA ARG A 354 -19.97 -4.04 -19.41
C ARG A 354 -18.49 -4.41 -19.23
N SER A 355 -18.02 -4.50 -18.00
CA SER A 355 -16.65 -4.85 -17.64
C SER A 355 -16.62 -5.55 -16.28
N LYS A 356 -15.46 -6.06 -15.90
CA LYS A 356 -15.24 -6.59 -14.55
C LYS A 356 -15.08 -5.45 -13.55
N VAL A 357 -15.68 -5.60 -12.37
CA VAL A 357 -15.58 -4.67 -11.26
C VAL A 357 -15.13 -5.45 -10.02
N LEU A 358 -13.97 -5.10 -9.51
CA LEU A 358 -13.46 -5.58 -8.22
C LEU A 358 -13.60 -4.46 -7.20
N LEU A 359 -14.25 -4.76 -6.08
CA LEU A 359 -14.23 -3.94 -4.88
C LEU A 359 -13.38 -4.70 -3.86
N TYR A 360 -12.25 -4.15 -3.42
CA TYR A 360 -11.43 -4.77 -2.37
C TYR A 360 -11.39 -3.86 -1.16
N GLN A 361 -11.56 -4.41 0.05
CA GLN A 361 -11.62 -3.61 1.27
C GLN A 361 -10.72 -4.10 2.39
N GLY A 362 -10.12 -3.15 3.10
CA GLY A 362 -9.46 -3.40 4.37
C GLY A 362 -10.48 -3.66 5.47
N GLN A 363 -10.32 -4.77 6.19
CA GLN A 363 -11.20 -5.09 7.32
C GLN A 363 -11.17 -4.01 8.42
N ASN A 364 -10.03 -3.36 8.62
CA ASN A 364 -9.79 -2.44 9.72
C ASN A 364 -10.00 -0.96 9.36
N ASP A 365 -10.40 -0.63 8.12
CA ASP A 365 -10.64 0.75 7.71
C ASP A 365 -11.99 1.29 8.24
N LEU A 366 -11.94 2.43 8.95
CA LEU A 366 -13.15 3.14 9.41
C LEU A 366 -13.62 4.24 8.47
N ARG A 367 -12.82 4.62 7.45
CA ARG A 367 -13.15 5.71 6.53
C ARG A 367 -14.03 5.28 5.36
N ALA A 368 -13.67 4.22 4.67
CA ALA A 368 -14.35 3.76 3.46
C ALA A 368 -14.26 2.23 3.26
N GLY A 369 -14.00 1.49 4.34
CA GLY A 369 -13.81 0.04 4.34
C GLY A 369 -15.09 -0.76 4.14
N VAL A 370 -15.12 -1.95 4.75
CA VAL A 370 -16.16 -2.97 4.52
C VAL A 370 -17.58 -2.43 4.77
N VAL A 371 -17.82 -1.86 5.96
CA VAL A 371 -19.17 -1.42 6.38
C VAL A 371 -19.70 -0.33 5.46
N GLN A 372 -18.86 0.66 5.12
CA GLN A 372 -19.22 1.73 4.21
C GLN A 372 -19.49 1.18 2.80
N SER A 373 -18.69 0.23 2.32
CA SER A 373 -18.85 -0.32 0.98
C SER A 373 -20.12 -1.17 0.84
N GLU A 374 -20.42 -2.03 1.82
CA GLU A 374 -21.57 -2.94 1.75
C GLU A 374 -22.92 -2.20 1.66
N VAL A 375 -23.07 -1.07 2.36
CA VAL A 375 -24.35 -0.36 2.41
C VAL A 375 -24.76 0.28 1.09
N TRP A 376 -23.80 0.72 0.27
CA TRP A 376 -24.13 1.32 -1.03
C TRP A 376 -24.22 0.26 -2.12
N VAL A 377 -23.39 -0.78 -2.07
CA VAL A 377 -23.37 -1.88 -3.05
C VAL A 377 -24.75 -2.51 -3.16
N LYS A 378 -25.40 -2.83 -2.04
CA LYS A 378 -26.75 -3.42 -2.02
C LYS A 378 -27.85 -2.53 -2.60
N THR A 379 -27.57 -1.24 -2.83
CA THR A 379 -28.51 -0.27 -3.41
C THR A 379 -28.30 -0.05 -4.91
N MET A 380 -27.30 -0.70 -5.51
CA MET A 380 -27.02 -0.56 -6.93
C MET A 380 -28.18 -1.05 -7.80
N LYS A 381 -28.50 -0.27 -8.83
CA LYS A 381 -29.44 -0.62 -9.89
C LYS A 381 -28.77 -1.54 -10.91
N TRP A 382 -28.58 -2.79 -10.52
CA TRP A 382 -27.99 -3.84 -11.33
C TRP A 382 -28.82 -5.12 -11.30
N GLU A 383 -29.04 -5.77 -12.45
CA GLU A 383 -29.87 -6.99 -12.56
C GLU A 383 -29.31 -8.17 -11.78
N GLY A 384 -28.01 -8.16 -11.44
CA GLY A 384 -27.39 -9.20 -10.64
C GLY A 384 -27.31 -8.88 -9.15
N ILE A 385 -27.91 -7.77 -8.69
CA ILE A 385 -27.70 -7.31 -7.31
C ILE A 385 -28.32 -8.25 -6.27
N VAL A 386 -29.48 -8.83 -6.58
CA VAL A 386 -30.19 -9.73 -5.66
C VAL A 386 -29.38 -11.00 -5.44
N GLU A 387 -28.87 -11.60 -6.51
CA GLU A 387 -28.04 -12.79 -6.41
C GLU A 387 -26.67 -12.49 -5.84
N PHE A 388 -26.09 -11.31 -6.11
CA PHE A 388 -24.84 -10.89 -5.46
C PHE A 388 -25.01 -10.79 -3.94
N VAL A 389 -26.06 -10.12 -3.46
CA VAL A 389 -26.33 -9.97 -2.02
C VAL A 389 -26.60 -11.32 -1.35
N ASN A 390 -27.25 -12.25 -2.07
CA ASN A 390 -27.50 -13.61 -1.58
C ASN A 390 -26.33 -14.58 -1.79
N ALA A 391 -25.29 -14.20 -2.54
CA ALA A 391 -24.14 -15.04 -2.78
C ALA A 391 -23.34 -15.25 -1.49
N GLU A 392 -23.00 -16.51 -1.21
CA GLU A 392 -22.19 -16.85 -0.05
C GLU A 392 -20.80 -16.21 -0.14
N ARG A 393 -20.37 -15.60 0.97
CA ARG A 393 -19.03 -15.08 1.14
C ARG A 393 -18.08 -16.24 1.43
N LYS A 394 -17.23 -16.58 0.45
CA LYS A 394 -16.29 -17.69 0.51
C LYS A 394 -15.04 -17.30 1.29
N ILE A 395 -14.49 -18.26 2.04
CA ILE A 395 -13.19 -18.13 2.70
C ILE A 395 -12.11 -18.10 1.63
N TRP A 396 -11.23 -17.10 1.71
CA TRP A 396 -10.06 -16.99 0.85
C TRP A 396 -8.78 -17.16 1.67
N LYS A 397 -7.92 -18.04 1.17
CA LYS A 397 -6.64 -18.37 1.76
C LYS A 397 -5.51 -18.11 0.79
N VAL A 398 -4.37 -17.67 1.32
CA VAL A 398 -3.10 -17.59 0.59
C VAL A 398 -2.12 -18.48 1.34
N ASN A 399 -1.55 -19.47 0.66
CA ASN A 399 -0.59 -20.43 1.24
C ASN A 399 -1.14 -21.20 2.46
N GLY A 400 -2.44 -21.52 2.44
CA GLY A 400 -3.12 -22.23 3.52
C GLY A 400 -3.59 -21.37 4.70
N GLU A 401 -3.15 -20.10 4.76
CA GLU A 401 -3.54 -19.14 5.81
C GLU A 401 -4.74 -18.30 5.39
N LEU A 402 -5.58 -17.91 6.36
CA LEU A 402 -6.74 -17.06 6.10
C LEU A 402 -6.29 -15.66 5.67
N ALA A 403 -6.54 -15.33 4.40
CA ALA A 403 -6.23 -14.01 3.84
C ALA A 403 -7.43 -13.07 3.86
N GLY A 404 -8.64 -13.64 3.87
CA GLY A 404 -9.87 -12.86 3.90
C GLY A 404 -11.05 -13.60 3.31
N TYR A 405 -11.91 -12.86 2.64
CA TYR A 405 -13.18 -13.37 2.16
C TYR A 405 -13.55 -12.80 0.79
N VAL A 406 -14.18 -13.62 -0.04
CA VAL A 406 -14.56 -13.26 -1.42
C VAL A 406 -16.04 -13.54 -1.63
N GLN A 407 -16.76 -12.54 -2.12
CA GLN A 407 -18.15 -12.64 -2.55
C GLN A 407 -18.21 -12.24 -4.02
N ASN A 408 -18.75 -13.10 -4.87
CA ASN A 408 -18.74 -12.86 -6.31
C ASN A 408 -20.07 -13.24 -6.95
N TRP A 409 -20.49 -12.42 -7.92
CA TRP A 409 -21.58 -12.76 -8.83
C TRP A 409 -21.34 -12.09 -10.17
N LYS A 410 -21.37 -12.88 -11.25
CA LYS A 410 -21.10 -12.42 -12.63
C LYS A 410 -19.83 -11.55 -12.69
N SER A 411 -19.99 -10.25 -12.97
CA SER A 411 -18.94 -9.27 -13.20
C SER A 411 -18.56 -8.46 -11.95
N LEU A 412 -19.22 -8.67 -10.82
CA LEU A 412 -18.91 -8.01 -9.55
C LEU A 412 -18.24 -9.01 -8.60
N THR A 413 -17.05 -8.63 -8.14
CA THR A 413 -16.34 -9.32 -7.06
C THR A 413 -16.10 -8.33 -5.93
N ASN A 414 -16.45 -8.72 -4.71
CA ASN A 414 -16.12 -8.02 -3.48
C ASN A 414 -15.15 -8.88 -2.66
N VAL A 415 -14.08 -8.27 -2.19
CA VAL A 415 -13.05 -8.93 -1.39
C VAL A 415 -12.81 -8.15 -0.11
N VAL A 416 -12.85 -8.85 1.02
CA VAL A 416 -12.41 -8.31 2.31
C VAL A 416 -11.04 -8.90 2.61
N VAL A 417 -10.04 -8.04 2.81
CA VAL A 417 -8.67 -8.43 3.19
C VAL A 417 -8.55 -8.37 4.70
N LEU A 418 -8.30 -9.53 5.31
CA LEU A 418 -8.23 -9.66 6.76
C LEU A 418 -7.07 -8.84 7.32
N GLY A 419 -7.33 -8.07 8.38
CA GLY A 419 -6.29 -7.30 9.11
C GLY A 419 -5.66 -6.14 8.34
N ALA A 420 -6.11 -5.82 7.13
CA ALA A 420 -5.67 -4.62 6.40
C ALA A 420 -6.53 -3.41 6.77
N GLY A 421 -5.94 -2.21 6.79
CA GLY A 421 -6.65 -0.94 6.82
C GLY A 421 -6.78 -0.31 5.43
N HIS A 422 -6.86 1.02 5.39
CA HIS A 422 -7.13 1.84 4.21
C HIS A 422 -6.10 1.74 3.10
N ILE A 423 -4.83 1.54 3.48
CA ILE A 423 -3.70 1.46 2.55
C ILE A 423 -3.33 -0.03 2.41
N LEU A 424 -4.26 -0.80 1.82
CA LEU A 424 -4.21 -2.27 1.85
C LEU A 424 -2.88 -2.84 1.35
N PRO A 425 -2.27 -2.36 0.25
CA PRO A 425 -1.01 -2.93 -0.23
C PRO A 425 0.18 -2.63 0.69
N ALA A 426 0.09 -1.60 1.54
CA ALA A 426 1.11 -1.33 2.55
C ALA A 426 1.00 -2.30 3.75
N ASP A 427 -0.23 -2.66 4.14
CA ASP A 427 -0.49 -3.56 5.27
C ASP A 427 -0.33 -5.04 4.90
N GLN A 428 -0.84 -5.45 3.74
CA GLN A 428 -0.93 -6.84 3.29
C GLN A 428 -0.41 -7.01 1.87
N CYS A 429 0.91 -6.87 1.72
CA CYS A 429 1.61 -6.74 0.44
C CYS A 429 1.34 -7.88 -0.57
N PHE A 430 1.09 -9.12 -0.13
CA PHE A 430 0.95 -10.29 -1.00
C PHE A 430 -0.49 -10.63 -1.39
N CYS A 431 -1.47 -10.24 -0.57
CA CYS A 431 -2.86 -10.68 -0.71
C CYS A 431 -3.51 -10.07 -1.97
N VAL A 432 -3.33 -8.77 -2.22
CA VAL A 432 -4.09 -8.08 -3.29
C VAL A 432 -3.68 -8.50 -4.70
N VAL A 433 -2.41 -8.88 -4.90
CA VAL A 433 -1.89 -9.36 -6.20
C VAL A 433 -2.63 -10.62 -6.65
N VAL A 434 -2.91 -11.54 -5.72
CA VAL A 434 -3.59 -12.82 -6.01
C VAL A 434 -5.07 -12.60 -6.39
N VAL A 435 -5.71 -11.55 -5.87
CA VAL A 435 -7.09 -11.19 -6.23
C VAL A 435 -7.18 -10.70 -7.68
N LEU A 436 -6.16 -9.97 -8.14
CA LEU A 436 -6.10 -9.43 -9.50
C LEU A 436 -5.65 -10.47 -10.54
N ASP A 437 -4.81 -11.42 -10.14
CA ASP A 437 -4.34 -12.54 -10.97
C ASP A 437 -5.39 -13.66 -11.07
N GLY A 438 -6.15 -13.86 -9.98
CA GLY A 438 -7.27 -14.80 -9.88
C GLY A 438 -8.54 -14.29 -10.57
N ASP A 439 -8.44 -13.95 -11.86
CA ASP A 439 -9.62 -13.80 -12.69
C ASP A 439 -10.39 -15.13 -12.67
N GLY A 440 -11.65 -15.08 -12.25
CA GLY A 440 -12.54 -16.22 -11.97
C GLY A 440 -12.87 -17.08 -13.20
N GLY A 441 -11.88 -17.80 -13.71
CA GLY A 441 -11.91 -18.64 -14.90
C GLY A 441 -12.17 -20.14 -14.65
N GLY A 442 -12.80 -20.50 -13.54
CA GLY A 442 -13.43 -21.81 -13.36
C GLY A 442 -14.91 -21.70 -13.72
N GLY A 443 -15.27 -22.02 -14.95
CA GLY A 443 -16.63 -21.88 -15.47
C GLY A 443 -17.68 -22.59 -14.61
N ALA A 444 -18.62 -21.82 -14.05
CA ALA A 444 -19.88 -22.35 -13.57
C ALA A 444 -20.84 -22.51 -14.76
N ASN A 445 -20.63 -23.57 -15.54
CA ASN A 445 -21.67 -24.13 -16.40
C ASN A 445 -22.22 -25.39 -15.71
N GLY A 446 -23.55 -25.49 -15.70
CA GLY A 446 -24.39 -26.37 -14.90
C GLY A 446 -23.97 -27.84 -14.73
N GLY A 447 -24.33 -28.37 -13.56
CA GLY A 447 -24.88 -29.72 -13.45
C GLY A 447 -24.09 -30.72 -12.60
N SER A 448 -24.79 -31.22 -11.58
CA SER A 448 -24.60 -32.49 -10.86
C SER A 448 -23.67 -32.54 -9.63
N ASN A 449 -24.24 -33.16 -8.60
CA ASN A 449 -23.68 -33.56 -7.32
C ASN A 449 -22.21 -34.04 -7.35
N SER A 450 -21.39 -33.48 -6.48
CA SER A 450 -20.41 -34.27 -5.71
C SER A 450 -19.96 -33.51 -4.47
N ARG A 451 -20.01 -34.20 -3.33
CA ARG A 451 -19.38 -33.81 -2.08
C ARG A 451 -17.86 -33.78 -2.25
N ASP A 452 -17.22 -32.90 -1.50
CA ASP A 452 -15.77 -32.77 -1.28
C ASP A 452 -14.96 -32.14 -2.42
N GLY A 453 -14.17 -31.11 -2.10
CA GLY A 453 -13.35 -30.39 -3.07
C GLY A 453 -12.80 -29.07 -2.55
N SER A 454 -11.73 -29.13 -1.77
CA SER A 454 -10.88 -28.00 -1.38
C SER A 454 -10.38 -27.21 -2.59
N ASN A 455 -10.84 -25.96 -2.77
CA ASN A 455 -10.27 -25.05 -3.75
C ASN A 455 -8.94 -24.47 -3.21
N ASN A 456 -7.84 -25.20 -3.44
CA ASN A 456 -6.48 -24.72 -3.23
C ASN A 456 -6.06 -23.84 -4.41
N PHE A 457 -5.83 -22.54 -4.16
CA PHE A 457 -5.02 -21.70 -5.02
C PHE A 457 -3.57 -21.75 -4.52
N ASP A 458 -2.84 -22.80 -4.90
CA ASP A 458 -1.42 -22.96 -4.59
C ASP A 458 -0.60 -22.21 -5.64
N GLY A 459 -0.12 -21.02 -5.28
CA GLY A 459 0.59 -20.15 -6.21
C GLY A 459 1.31 -18.96 -5.59
N CYS A 460 2.01 -19.12 -4.46
CA CYS A 460 3.14 -18.27 -4.08
C CYS A 460 3.93 -18.94 -2.95
N GLY A 461 5.27 -19.01 -3.04
CA GLY A 461 6.10 -19.69 -2.04
C GLY A 461 5.87 -19.19 -0.61
N GLY A 462 5.79 -20.14 0.33
CA GLY A 462 5.56 -19.88 1.75
C GLY A 462 6.67 -19.04 2.39
N GLY A 463 6.24 -18.03 3.13
CA GLY A 463 7.00 -17.27 4.12
C GLY A 463 6.10 -17.05 5.33
N ASN A 464 6.67 -17.24 6.52
CA ASN A 464 6.02 -17.12 7.81
C ASN A 464 5.74 -15.64 8.12
N PHE A 465 4.52 -15.26 8.48
CA PHE A 465 4.15 -13.86 8.75
C PHE A 465 4.23 -13.51 10.24
N GLY A 466 5.29 -12.80 10.62
CA GLY A 466 5.22 -11.78 11.67
C GLY A 466 5.01 -10.43 10.99
N GLY A 467 4.09 -9.60 11.51
CA GLY A 467 3.81 -8.28 10.94
C GLY A 467 5.07 -7.47 10.69
N CYS A 468 5.05 -6.62 9.65
CA CYS A 468 6.14 -5.79 9.13
C CYS A 468 7.17 -5.36 10.19
N GLY A 469 8.06 -6.27 10.53
CA GLY A 469 9.31 -6.05 11.21
C GLY A 469 10.37 -5.87 10.15
N VAL A 470 11.32 -5.00 10.42
CA VAL A 470 12.48 -4.73 9.59
C VAL A 470 13.25 -6.06 9.38
N ASP A 471 12.97 -6.75 8.29
CA ASP A 471 13.82 -7.82 7.78
C ASP A 471 14.93 -7.15 6.96
N ASP A 472 16.06 -6.89 7.62
CA ASP A 472 17.30 -6.42 6.99
C ASP A 472 17.84 -7.51 6.05
N GLY A 473 17.32 -7.53 4.82
CA GLY A 473 17.61 -8.51 3.78
C GLY A 473 18.87 -8.25 2.96
N ASP A 474 19.93 -7.68 3.55
CA ASP A 474 21.24 -7.50 2.87
C ASP A 474 22.43 -7.81 3.79
N ASP A 475 22.39 -8.95 4.45
CA ASP A 475 23.59 -9.47 5.11
C ASP A 475 24.51 -10.14 4.08
N ASN A 476 25.71 -9.58 3.91
CA ASN A 476 26.86 -10.26 3.33
C ASN A 476 27.01 -11.68 3.94
N ASN A 477 27.52 -12.65 3.19
CA ASN A 477 27.71 -14.03 3.67
C ASN A 477 28.52 -14.07 4.99
N ASP A 478 29.46 -13.13 5.18
CA ASP A 478 30.20 -12.96 6.43
C ASP A 478 29.32 -12.51 7.61
N ILE A 479 28.33 -11.64 7.37
CA ILE A 479 27.40 -11.15 8.39
C ILE A 479 26.42 -12.26 8.78
N ARG A 480 25.94 -13.06 7.82
CA ARG A 480 25.11 -14.25 8.14
C ARG A 480 25.88 -15.26 8.98
N LYS A 481 27.14 -15.52 8.64
CA LYS A 481 28.04 -16.37 9.42
C LYS A 481 28.24 -15.84 10.84
N ALA A 482 28.45 -14.52 10.98
CA ALA A 482 28.59 -13.87 12.28
C ALA A 482 27.30 -13.95 13.12
N ARG A 483 26.12 -13.76 12.51
CA ARG A 483 24.81 -13.87 13.19
C ARG A 483 24.54 -15.28 13.70
N ILE A 484 24.77 -16.31 12.88
CA ILE A 484 24.58 -17.71 13.31
C ILE A 484 25.54 -18.03 14.45
N LYS A 485 26.81 -17.59 14.36
CA LYS A 485 27.80 -17.79 15.43
C LYS A 485 27.39 -17.09 16.74
N ALA A 486 27.00 -15.81 16.67
CA ALA A 486 26.56 -15.05 17.84
C ALA A 486 25.30 -15.66 18.48
N HIS A 487 24.36 -16.16 17.67
CA HIS A 487 23.15 -16.82 18.17
C HIS A 487 23.44 -18.16 18.85
N LEU A 488 24.42 -18.94 18.35
CA LEU A 488 24.90 -20.17 18.98
C LEU A 488 25.66 -19.90 20.29
N GLU A 489 26.45 -18.83 20.35
CA GLU A 489 27.15 -18.38 21.56
C GLU A 489 26.15 -17.94 22.63
N ALA A 490 25.16 -17.12 22.27
CA ALA A 490 24.12 -16.65 23.20
C ALA A 490 23.25 -17.78 23.80
N ASN A 491 23.29 -18.98 23.23
CA ASN A 491 22.51 -20.13 23.67
C ASN A 491 23.36 -21.26 24.30
N ASP A 492 24.67 -21.07 24.49
CA ASP A 492 25.63 -22.09 24.95
C ASP A 492 25.69 -23.34 24.05
N LEU A 493 25.54 -23.15 22.74
CA LEU A 493 25.49 -24.24 21.73
C LEU A 493 26.71 -24.28 20.82
N LEU A 494 27.59 -23.28 20.87
CA LEU A 494 28.73 -23.19 19.96
C LEU A 494 29.70 -24.38 20.07
N GLU A 495 29.98 -24.84 21.30
CA GLU A 495 30.85 -26.01 21.51
C GLU A 495 30.24 -27.29 20.97
N VAL A 496 28.91 -27.43 21.05
CA VAL A 496 28.15 -28.60 20.58
C VAL A 496 28.15 -28.75 19.06
N VAL A 497 28.30 -27.64 18.33
CA VAL A 497 28.40 -27.65 16.86
C VAL A 497 29.85 -27.72 16.38
N LYS A 498 30.83 -27.39 17.23
CA LYS A 498 32.26 -27.47 16.91
C LYS A 498 32.87 -28.84 17.22
N GLU A 499 32.30 -29.56 18.19
CA GLU A 499 32.77 -30.87 18.60
C GLU A 499 31.76 -31.95 18.20
N ASP A 500 32.19 -32.90 17.35
CA ASP A 500 31.37 -34.09 17.09
C ASP A 500 31.57 -35.16 18.16
N TYR A 501 31.19 -34.84 19.41
CA TYR A 501 31.31 -35.80 20.50
C TYR A 501 30.18 -36.84 20.44
N GLU A 502 30.47 -38.12 20.60
CA GLU A 502 29.44 -39.15 20.68
C GLU A 502 28.73 -39.15 22.05
N VAL A 503 27.41 -39.35 22.04
CA VAL A 503 26.65 -39.63 23.26
C VAL A 503 26.70 -41.13 23.50
N LEU A 504 27.68 -41.56 24.30
CA LEU A 504 27.89 -42.98 24.60
C LEU A 504 26.64 -43.60 25.27
N PRO A 505 26.35 -44.89 24.99
CA PRO A 505 25.30 -45.63 25.69
C PRO A 505 25.62 -45.75 27.19
N LEU A 506 24.58 -45.87 28.02
CA LEU A 506 24.76 -46.03 29.46
C LEU A 506 25.40 -47.40 29.75
N PRO A 507 26.31 -47.49 30.74
CA PRO A 507 26.81 -48.77 31.23
C PRO A 507 25.66 -49.57 31.86
N ALA A 508 25.87 -50.89 32.05
CA ALA A 508 24.84 -51.80 32.55
C ALA A 508 24.22 -51.39 33.91
N ASN A 509 24.97 -50.66 34.75
CA ASN A 509 24.51 -50.08 36.01
C ASN A 509 24.88 -48.58 36.10
N PRO A 510 24.07 -47.69 35.51
CA PRO A 510 24.40 -46.26 35.45
C PRO A 510 24.03 -45.54 36.75
N THR A 511 24.89 -44.62 37.18
CA THR A 511 24.56 -43.71 38.29
C THR A 511 23.54 -42.66 37.84
N ILE A 512 22.79 -42.08 38.79
CA ILE A 512 21.85 -40.98 38.50
C ILE A 512 22.58 -39.80 37.79
N ALA A 513 23.83 -39.54 38.17
CA ALA A 513 24.67 -38.53 37.52
C ALA A 513 24.96 -38.87 36.05
N GLN A 514 25.26 -40.13 35.73
CA GLN A 514 25.49 -40.59 34.35
C GLN A 514 24.21 -40.50 33.50
N ILE A 515 23.05 -40.87 34.06
CA ILE A 515 21.75 -40.74 33.38
C ILE A 515 21.43 -39.26 33.10
N LYS A 516 21.64 -38.38 34.09
CA LYS A 516 21.39 -36.94 33.96
C LYS A 516 22.29 -36.31 32.90
N ASN A 517 23.60 -36.60 32.96
CA ASN A 517 24.58 -36.09 31.99
C ASN A 517 24.26 -36.57 30.55
N GLN A 518 23.92 -37.85 30.36
CA GLN A 518 23.57 -38.37 29.04
C GLN A 518 22.30 -37.69 28.48
N LYS A 519 21.27 -37.48 29.31
CA LYS A 519 20.04 -36.75 28.92
C LYS A 519 20.35 -35.30 28.53
N GLU A 520 21.17 -34.60 29.33
CA GLU A 520 21.57 -33.21 29.05
C GLU A 520 22.35 -33.09 27.73
N ARG A 521 23.31 -34.00 27.48
CA ARG A 521 24.07 -34.02 26.22
C ARG A 521 23.19 -34.29 25.00
N LYS A 522 22.22 -35.21 25.10
CA LYS A 522 21.25 -35.51 24.02
C LYS A 522 20.31 -34.32 23.75
N ALA A 523 19.85 -33.66 24.81
CA ALA A 523 19.01 -32.46 24.71
C ALA A 523 19.77 -31.29 24.07
N ARG A 524 21.02 -31.06 24.46
CA ARG A 524 21.88 -30.02 23.87
C ARG A 524 22.13 -30.24 22.37
N LYS A 525 22.44 -31.47 21.93
CA LYS A 525 22.58 -31.78 20.49
C LYS A 525 21.28 -31.55 19.71
N SER A 526 20.14 -31.93 20.28
CA SER A 526 18.82 -31.72 19.65
C SER A 526 18.49 -30.23 19.53
N LYS A 527 18.78 -29.45 20.57
CA LYS A 527 18.61 -27.99 20.59
C LYS A 527 19.52 -27.30 19.57
N ALA A 528 20.80 -27.65 19.52
CA ALA A 528 21.76 -27.13 18.53
C ALA A 528 21.29 -27.37 17.09
N ARG A 529 20.78 -28.57 16.79
CA ARG A 529 20.25 -28.90 15.46
C ARG A 529 19.00 -28.07 15.11
N ALA A 530 18.06 -27.96 16.03
CA ALA A 530 16.86 -27.14 15.84
C ALA A 530 17.22 -25.67 15.61
N THR A 531 18.19 -25.14 16.37
CA THR A 531 18.70 -23.77 16.20
C THR A 531 19.33 -23.57 14.83
N LEU A 532 20.19 -24.49 14.36
CA LEU A 532 20.81 -24.39 13.03
C LEU A 532 19.77 -24.45 11.89
N PHE A 533 18.69 -25.21 12.06
CA PHE A 533 17.61 -25.29 11.07
C PHE A 533 16.73 -24.03 11.03
N ALA A 534 16.52 -23.38 12.17
CA ALA A 534 15.69 -22.20 12.26
C ALA A 534 16.33 -20.95 11.64
N VAL A 535 17.66 -20.91 11.53
CA VAL A 535 18.43 -19.72 11.12
C VAL A 535 18.90 -19.74 9.66
N VAL A 536 18.56 -20.75 8.89
CA VAL A 536 18.98 -20.91 7.48
C VAL A 536 17.81 -20.72 6.51
N SER A 537 18.12 -20.35 5.27
CA SER A 537 17.10 -20.24 4.22
C SER A 537 16.49 -21.61 3.87
N LYS A 538 15.30 -21.61 3.25
CA LYS A 538 14.62 -22.84 2.82
C LYS A 538 15.47 -23.69 1.87
N GLU A 539 16.24 -23.05 0.98
CA GLU A 539 17.15 -23.73 0.05
C GLU A 539 18.28 -24.44 0.80
N ILE A 540 18.94 -23.76 1.74
CA ILE A 540 20.00 -24.35 2.55
C ILE A 540 19.44 -25.42 3.48
N PHE A 541 18.26 -25.20 4.07
CA PHE A 541 17.56 -26.19 4.89
C PHE A 541 17.37 -27.52 4.15
N THR A 542 16.91 -27.48 2.90
CA THR A 542 16.72 -28.72 2.10
C THR A 542 18.02 -29.48 1.85
N ARG A 543 19.17 -28.79 1.86
CA ARG A 543 20.50 -29.39 1.68
C ARG A 543 21.06 -29.96 2.98
N ILE A 544 20.70 -29.41 4.14
CA ILE A 544 21.22 -29.85 5.45
C ILE A 544 20.27 -30.74 6.26
N MET A 545 18.97 -30.80 5.92
CA MET A 545 17.96 -31.47 6.76
C MET A 545 18.21 -32.97 6.96
N THR A 546 18.87 -33.62 6.00
CA THR A 546 19.23 -35.04 6.03
C THR A 546 20.49 -35.33 6.86
N ILE A 547 21.31 -34.31 7.13
CA ILE A 547 22.57 -34.44 7.87
C ILE A 547 22.25 -34.68 9.35
N LYS A 548 22.84 -35.73 9.94
CA LYS A 548 22.56 -36.11 11.33
C LYS A 548 23.47 -35.43 12.34
N SER A 549 24.72 -35.16 11.98
CA SER A 549 25.69 -34.50 12.85
C SER A 549 25.52 -32.98 12.83
N THR A 550 25.46 -32.38 14.02
CA THR A 550 25.46 -30.91 14.17
C THR A 550 26.77 -30.29 13.69
N TYR A 551 27.87 -31.04 13.77
CA TYR A 551 29.18 -30.63 13.27
C TYR A 551 29.23 -30.58 11.74
N GLU A 552 28.69 -31.60 11.07
CA GLU A 552 28.62 -31.64 9.60
C GLU A 552 27.69 -30.53 9.06
N ILE A 553 26.56 -30.28 9.73
CA ILE A 553 25.67 -29.15 9.38
C ILE A 553 26.43 -27.82 9.51
N TRP A 554 27.13 -27.63 10.64
CA TRP A 554 27.89 -26.40 10.89
C TRP A 554 29.02 -26.20 9.87
N SER A 555 29.78 -27.26 9.55
CA SER A 555 30.84 -27.25 8.55
C SER A 555 30.30 -26.94 7.14
N PHE A 556 29.16 -27.52 6.79
CA PHE A 556 28.47 -27.20 5.54
C PHE A 556 28.11 -25.71 5.46
N LEU A 557 27.53 -25.15 6.52
CA LEU A 557 27.17 -23.73 6.56
C LEU A 557 28.41 -22.83 6.50
N GLN A 558 29.51 -23.23 7.16
CA GLN A 558 30.76 -22.49 7.08
C GLN A 558 31.30 -22.41 5.64
N ASN A 559 31.20 -23.49 4.87
CA ASN A 559 31.62 -23.58 3.47
C ASN A 559 30.64 -22.87 2.52
N GLU A 560 29.33 -23.03 2.73
CA GLU A 560 28.28 -22.41 1.91
C GLU A 560 28.33 -20.88 1.97
N TYR A 561 28.74 -20.34 3.12
CA TYR A 561 28.93 -18.90 3.31
C TYR A 561 30.39 -18.45 3.10
N GLU A 562 31.26 -19.30 2.57
CA GLU A 562 32.61 -18.94 2.18
C GLU A 562 32.64 -18.54 0.69
N GLY A 563 32.91 -17.27 0.40
CA GLY A 563 33.01 -16.77 -0.97
C GLY A 563 34.32 -17.17 -1.66
N ASP A 564 34.19 -17.63 -2.91
CA ASP A 564 35.21 -17.89 -3.94
C ASP A 564 36.51 -17.08 -3.75
N GLU A 565 37.66 -17.77 -3.65
CA GLU A 565 38.99 -17.17 -3.46
C GLU A 565 39.34 -16.07 -4.48
N ARG A 566 38.62 -15.96 -5.60
CA ARG A 566 38.73 -14.84 -6.55
C ARG A 566 38.33 -13.48 -5.98
N ILE A 567 37.50 -13.41 -4.93
CA ILE A 567 37.13 -12.12 -4.28
C ILE A 567 38.12 -11.75 -3.16
N LYS A 568 38.73 -12.73 -2.48
CA LYS A 568 39.80 -12.47 -1.49
C LYS A 568 41.05 -11.87 -2.15
N GLY A 569 41.40 -12.31 -3.36
CA GLY A 569 42.53 -11.76 -4.13
C GLY A 569 42.34 -10.30 -4.59
N MET A 570 41.10 -9.87 -4.86
CA MET A 570 40.81 -8.49 -5.27
C MET A 570 40.74 -7.51 -4.08
N GLN A 571 40.40 -7.99 -2.88
CA GLN A 571 40.36 -7.16 -1.68
C GLN A 571 41.73 -7.07 -0.98
N ALA A 572 42.59 -8.10 -1.07
CA ALA A 572 43.97 -8.01 -0.56
C ALA A 572 44.83 -6.99 -1.32
N LEU A 573 44.58 -6.80 -2.62
CA LEU A 573 45.29 -5.80 -3.45
C LEU A 573 44.83 -4.35 -3.20
N ASN A 574 43.62 -4.14 -2.67
CA ASN A 574 43.15 -2.80 -2.28
C ASN A 574 43.47 -2.45 -0.82
N LEU A 575 43.67 -3.44 0.06
CA LEU A 575 44.03 -3.21 1.47
C LEU A 575 45.53 -2.96 1.71
N ILE A 576 46.42 -3.40 0.81
CA ILE A 576 47.86 -3.09 0.90
C ILE A 576 48.18 -1.66 0.42
N ARG A 577 47.27 -1.01 -0.31
CA ARG A 577 47.48 0.35 -0.84
C ARG A 577 47.00 1.49 0.08
N GLU A 578 46.30 1.18 1.17
CA GLU A 578 45.81 2.17 2.14
C GLU A 578 46.48 2.05 3.52
N PHE A 579 47.60 1.33 3.63
CA PHE A 579 48.47 1.34 4.82
C PHE A 579 49.85 1.99 4.59
N GLU A 580 50.06 2.70 3.47
CA GLU A 580 51.28 3.48 3.22
C GLU A 580 51.04 4.89 2.63
N MET A 581 49.96 5.60 3.01
CA MET A 581 49.92 7.08 2.93
C MET A 581 49.04 7.70 4.02
#